data_AF-A0A3D0N7N2-F1
#
_entry.id   AF-A0A3D0N7N2-F1
#
_cell.length_a   1.000
_cell.length_b   1.000
_cell.length_c   1.000
_cell.angle_alpha   90.00
_cell.angle_beta   90.00
_cell.angle_gamma   90.00
#
_symmetry.space_group_name_H-M   'P 1'
#
loop_
_entity.id
_entity.type
_entity.pdbx_description
1 polymer ?
#
loop_
_entity_poly.entity_id
_entity_poly.type
_entity_poly.pdbx_seq_one_letter_code
_entity_poly.pdbx_strand_id
1 'polypeptide(L)'
;MKAKMIALPLVVVAVVAGLSWYLLRPQSAALGSAAADQVAVTKIGDLTAAQAGQTVAIEGTIAKECPSSGCWAVIQDDTGEIRIDTEKGGFALPLRREGSRIKVIGELQQAEGGQLEISAESAEL
;
A
#
# COMPACT_ATOMS: atom_id res chain seq x y z
N MET A 1 -56.16 0.09 -8.03
CA MET A 1 -55.22 -1.05 -8.21
C MET A 1 -54.23 -0.73 -9.34
N LYS A 2 -53.14 0.02 -9.11
CA LYS A 2 -52.11 0.35 -10.13
C LYS A 2 -50.68 0.53 -9.57
N ALA A 3 -50.37 0.03 -8.37
CA ALA A 3 -49.04 0.18 -7.76
C ALA A 3 -48.04 -0.94 -8.13
N LYS A 4 -48.51 -2.02 -8.77
CA LYS A 4 -47.70 -3.22 -9.06
C LYS A 4 -46.78 -3.07 -10.29
N MET A 5 -47.00 -2.07 -11.16
CA MET A 5 -46.30 -1.97 -12.45
C MET A 5 -45.05 -1.07 -12.44
N ILE A 6 -44.78 -0.37 -11.33
CA ILE A 6 -43.61 0.54 -11.16
C ILE A 6 -42.58 -0.04 -10.17
N ALA A 7 -42.99 -0.97 -9.30
CA ALA A 7 -42.09 -1.59 -8.32
C ALA A 7 -41.03 -2.51 -8.96
N LEU A 8 -41.38 -3.19 -10.06
CA LEU A 8 -40.49 -4.13 -10.75
C LEU A 8 -39.23 -3.47 -11.38
N PRO A 9 -39.33 -2.36 -12.13
CA PRO A 9 -38.13 -1.70 -12.67
C PRO A 9 -37.25 -1.09 -11.57
N LEU A 10 -37.83 -0.60 -10.47
CA LEU A 10 -37.08 -0.03 -9.34
C LEU A 10 -36.22 -1.08 -8.62
N VAL A 11 -36.75 -2.29 -8.42
CA VAL A 11 -35.99 -3.40 -7.82
C VAL A 11 -34.86 -3.83 -8.75
N VAL A 12 -35.12 -3.91 -10.07
CA VAL A 12 -34.07 -4.25 -11.04
C VAL A 12 -32.96 -3.20 -11.07
N VAL A 13 -33.29 -1.91 -11.05
CA VAL A 13 -32.29 -0.84 -10.99
C VAL A 13 -31.48 -0.90 -9.69
N ALA A 14 -32.09 -1.18 -8.54
CA ALA A 14 -31.38 -1.31 -7.28
C ALA A 14 -30.43 -2.53 -7.27
N VAL A 15 -30.85 -3.66 -7.85
CA VAL A 15 -30.02 -4.87 -7.97
C VAL A 15 -28.84 -4.64 -8.93
N VAL A 16 -29.08 -4.00 -10.08
CA VAL A 16 -28.03 -3.68 -11.05
C VAL A 16 -27.04 -2.65 -10.48
N ALA A 17 -27.53 -1.65 -9.74
CA ALA A 17 -26.67 -0.68 -9.06
C ALA A 17 -25.83 -1.33 -7.95
N GLY A 18 -26.43 -2.21 -7.15
CA GLY A 18 -25.72 -2.95 -6.10
C GLY A 18 -24.66 -3.90 -6.65
N LEU A 19 -24.98 -4.64 -7.72
CA LEU A 19 -24.04 -5.52 -8.41
C LEU A 19 -22.91 -4.73 -9.09
N SER A 20 -23.24 -3.60 -9.73
CA SER A 20 -22.22 -2.73 -10.33
C SER A 20 -21.27 -2.18 -9.27
N TRP A 21 -21.79 -1.73 -8.12
CA TRP A 21 -20.95 -1.26 -7.02
C TRP A 21 -20.08 -2.38 -6.43
N TYR A 22 -20.58 -3.62 -6.41
CA TYR A 22 -19.83 -4.78 -5.91
C TYR A 22 -18.70 -5.19 -6.88
N LEU A 23 -18.96 -5.17 -8.18
CA LEU A 23 -18.00 -5.57 -9.22
C LEU A 23 -16.93 -4.49 -9.48
N LEU A 24 -17.23 -3.22 -9.24
CA LEU A 24 -16.30 -2.11 -9.43
C LEU A 24 -15.57 -1.68 -8.14
N ARG A 25 -15.61 -2.49 -7.06
CA ARG A 25 -14.82 -2.15 -5.87
C ARG A 25 -13.32 -2.17 -6.22
N PRO A 26 -12.58 -1.06 -5.98
CA PRO A 26 -11.14 -1.07 -6.14
C PRO A 26 -10.56 -2.08 -5.14
N GLN A 27 -9.97 -3.15 -5.66
CA GLN A 27 -9.22 -4.11 -4.84
C GLN A 27 -7.84 -3.52 -4.61
N SER A 28 -7.66 -2.78 -3.50
CA SER A 28 -6.32 -2.51 -2.99
C SER A 28 -5.65 -3.84 -2.65
N ALA A 29 -4.41 -4.04 -3.10
CA ALA A 29 -3.68 -5.27 -2.80
C ALA A 29 -2.90 -5.06 -1.51
N ALA A 30 -3.46 -5.51 -0.38
CA ALA A 30 -2.74 -5.58 0.88
C ALA A 30 -1.79 -6.79 0.89
N LEU A 31 -0.51 -6.54 1.20
CA LEU A 31 0.57 -7.50 1.30
C LEU A 31 1.12 -7.47 2.73
N GLY A 32 1.46 -8.63 3.27
CA GLY A 32 1.94 -8.75 4.66
C GLY A 32 0.81 -8.78 5.70
N SER A 33 1.19 -8.75 6.98
CA SER A 33 0.29 -9.02 8.11
C SER A 33 0.15 -7.84 9.09
N ALA A 34 0.90 -6.75 8.89
CA ALA A 34 0.77 -5.56 9.72
C ALA A 34 -0.46 -4.73 9.32
N ALA A 35 -1.21 -4.25 10.32
CA ALA A 35 -2.44 -3.49 10.15
C ALA A 35 -2.16 -2.14 9.47
N ALA A 36 -2.38 -2.08 8.15
CA ALA A 36 -2.16 -0.91 7.29
C ALA A 36 -2.86 0.39 7.79
N ASP A 37 -3.92 0.25 8.60
CA ASP A 37 -4.77 1.36 9.03
C ASP A 37 -4.38 2.03 10.36
N GLN A 38 -3.43 1.48 11.12
CA GLN A 38 -3.20 1.91 12.51
C GLN A 38 -2.00 2.85 12.70
N VAL A 39 -1.16 3.06 11.68
CA VAL A 39 0.07 3.86 11.78
C VAL A 39 -0.05 5.13 10.94
N ALA A 40 0.25 6.27 11.55
CA ALA A 40 0.22 7.57 10.87
C ALA A 40 1.33 7.64 9.80
N VAL A 41 0.94 8.08 8.59
CA VAL A 41 1.90 8.26 7.48
C VAL A 41 2.85 9.41 7.81
N THR A 42 4.14 9.09 7.78
CA THR A 42 5.26 10.02 7.99
C THR A 42 5.94 10.28 6.65
N LYS A 43 6.44 11.50 6.45
CA LYS A 43 7.20 11.86 5.25
C LYS A 43 8.58 11.23 5.29
N ILE A 44 9.11 10.86 4.12
CA ILE A 44 10.40 10.18 4.02
C ILE A 44 11.53 11.09 4.53
N GLY A 45 11.49 12.39 4.22
CA GLY A 45 12.48 13.37 4.65
C GLY A 45 12.47 13.69 6.15
N ASP A 46 11.40 13.32 6.87
CA ASP A 46 11.31 13.47 8.32
C ASP A 46 11.89 12.27 9.08
N LEU A 47 12.25 11.19 8.36
CA LEU A 47 12.84 9.99 8.96
C LEU A 47 14.30 10.25 9.34
N THR A 48 14.63 9.93 10.58
CA THR A 48 15.96 10.13 11.16
C THR A 48 16.49 8.86 11.78
N ALA A 49 17.81 8.75 11.89
CA ALA A 49 18.48 7.65 12.58
C ALA A 49 18.04 7.47 14.05
N ALA A 50 17.55 8.52 14.69
CA ALA A 50 17.01 8.46 16.05
C ALA A 50 15.70 7.66 16.16
N GLN A 51 15.01 7.45 15.04
CA GLN A 51 13.78 6.66 14.96
C GLN A 51 14.04 5.19 14.59
N ALA A 52 15.31 4.76 14.51
CA ALA A 52 15.63 3.36 14.25
C ALA A 52 14.99 2.44 15.32
N GLY A 53 14.42 1.33 14.86
CA GLY A 53 13.65 0.38 15.67
C GLY A 53 12.17 0.75 15.86
N GLN A 54 11.71 1.90 15.34
CA GLN A 54 10.29 2.27 15.38
C GLN A 54 9.56 1.82 14.12
N THR A 55 8.33 1.34 14.29
CA THR A 55 7.41 1.09 13.17
C THR A 55 6.90 2.42 12.62
N VAL A 56 7.12 2.65 11.34
CA VAL A 56 6.70 3.84 10.59
C VAL A 56 5.84 3.43 9.40
N ALA A 57 4.95 4.32 8.99
CA ALA A 57 4.23 4.19 7.73
C ALA A 57 4.67 5.30 6.79
N ILE A 58 4.95 4.95 5.53
CA ILE A 58 5.26 5.91 4.46
C ILE A 58 4.30 5.70 3.29
N GLU A 59 4.01 6.77 2.55
CA GLU A 59 3.29 6.70 1.28
C GLU A 59 4.10 7.43 0.22
N GLY A 60 4.26 6.80 -0.94
CA GLY A 60 4.98 7.39 -2.04
C GLY A 60 4.78 6.63 -3.34
N THR A 61 5.66 6.90 -4.29
CA THR A 61 5.69 6.26 -5.60
C THR A 61 6.88 5.31 -5.67
N ILE A 62 6.69 4.14 -6.27
CA ILE A 62 7.79 3.20 -6.52
C ILE A 62 8.69 3.81 -7.59
N ALA A 63 9.86 4.32 -7.19
CA ALA A 63 10.86 4.86 -8.11
C ALA A 63 11.68 3.73 -8.76
N LYS A 64 11.92 2.65 -8.00
CA LYS A 64 12.67 1.48 -8.47
C LYS A 64 12.22 0.24 -7.72
N GLU A 65 12.23 -0.90 -8.36
CA GLU A 65 11.92 -2.19 -7.73
C GLU A 65 12.99 -3.24 -8.03
N CYS A 66 13.06 -4.28 -7.20
CA CYS A 66 13.88 -5.45 -7.48
C CYS A 66 13.35 -6.19 -8.73
N PRO A 67 14.09 -6.25 -9.83
CA PRO A 67 13.57 -6.76 -11.11
C PRO A 67 13.30 -8.27 -11.13
N SER A 68 13.93 -9.02 -10.21
CA SER A 68 13.88 -10.49 -10.21
C SER A 68 12.83 -11.07 -9.26
N SER A 69 12.66 -10.47 -8.08
CA SER A 69 11.91 -11.10 -6.98
C SER A 69 11.04 -10.14 -6.17
N GLY A 70 11.08 -8.83 -6.45
CA GLY A 70 10.29 -7.86 -5.68
C GLY A 70 10.65 -7.82 -4.18
N CYS A 71 11.84 -8.29 -3.80
CA CYS A 71 12.28 -8.35 -2.40
C CYS A 71 12.64 -6.98 -1.80
N TRP A 72 12.76 -5.95 -2.63
CA TRP A 72 12.98 -4.58 -2.20
C TRP A 72 12.42 -3.61 -3.23
N ALA A 73 12.17 -2.38 -2.80
CA ALA A 73 11.86 -1.25 -3.66
C ALA A 73 12.45 0.04 -3.10
N VAL A 74 12.59 1.05 -3.96
CA VAL A 74 12.87 2.43 -3.58
C VAL A 74 11.57 3.20 -3.74
N ILE A 75 11.12 3.78 -2.63
CA ILE A 75 9.92 4.60 -2.57
C ILE A 75 10.35 6.06 -2.53
N GLN A 76 9.72 6.88 -3.35
CA GLN A 76 9.98 8.31 -3.45
C GLN A 76 8.71 9.09 -3.14
N ASP A 77 8.84 10.13 -2.32
CA ASP A 77 7.81 11.14 -2.09
C ASP A 77 8.35 12.53 -2.48
N ASP A 78 7.62 13.58 -2.09
CA ASP A 78 7.96 14.98 -2.28
C ASP A 78 9.16 15.46 -1.44
N THR A 79 9.58 14.69 -0.44
CA THR A 79 10.61 15.05 0.54
C THR A 79 11.90 14.26 0.39
N GLY A 80 11.85 13.06 -0.22
CA GLY A 80 13.03 12.25 -0.47
C GLY A 80 12.71 10.87 -1.02
N GLU A 81 13.71 10.00 -0.97
CA GLU A 81 13.60 8.59 -1.35
C GLU A 81 14.15 7.70 -0.23
N ILE A 82 13.55 6.53 -0.06
CA ILE A 82 14.02 5.53 0.89
C ILE A 82 13.86 4.14 0.32
N ARG A 83 14.83 3.28 0.64
CA ARG A 83 14.77 1.87 0.30
C ARG A 83 13.89 1.14 1.32
N ILE A 84 13.09 0.22 0.83
CA ILE A 84 12.28 -0.69 1.63
C ILE A 84 12.64 -2.12 1.27
N ASP A 85 12.76 -2.97 2.29
CA ASP A 85 13.08 -4.39 2.16
C ASP A 85 11.92 -5.23 2.68
N THR A 86 11.45 -6.22 1.91
CA THR A 86 10.26 -7.01 2.24
C THR A 86 10.57 -8.37 2.85
N GLU A 87 11.86 -8.68 3.10
CA GLU A 87 12.29 -10.00 3.58
C GLU A 87 11.66 -10.33 4.94
N LYS A 88 11.68 -9.38 5.88
CA LYS A 88 11.10 -9.55 7.23
C LYS A 88 9.58 -9.75 7.19
N GLY A 89 8.89 -9.05 6.30
CA GLY A 89 7.45 -9.20 6.10
C GLY A 89 7.04 -10.51 5.42
N GLY A 90 7.99 -11.23 4.84
CA GLY A 90 7.75 -12.52 4.17
C GLY A 90 6.88 -12.41 2.92
N PHE A 91 6.86 -11.24 2.27
CA PHE A 91 6.13 -10.99 1.03
C PHE A 91 7.06 -10.44 -0.05
N ALA A 92 6.60 -10.49 -1.30
CA ALA A 92 7.26 -9.87 -2.43
C ALA A 92 6.33 -8.84 -3.05
N LEU A 93 6.88 -7.71 -3.48
CA LEU A 93 6.12 -6.77 -4.29
C LEU A 93 5.88 -7.36 -5.68
N PRO A 94 4.68 -7.17 -6.27
CA PRO A 94 4.43 -7.51 -7.66
C PRO A 94 5.41 -6.75 -8.56
N LEU A 95 5.96 -7.44 -9.56
CA LEU A 95 6.90 -6.84 -10.50
C LEU A 95 6.19 -5.85 -11.44
N ARG A 96 6.95 -4.88 -11.97
CA ARG A 96 6.52 -3.85 -12.94
C ARG A 96 5.50 -2.87 -12.36
N ARG A 97 5.77 -2.42 -11.15
CA ARG A 97 5.00 -1.41 -10.42
C ARG A 97 5.73 -0.06 -10.29
N GLU A 98 6.91 0.11 -10.90
CA GLU A 98 7.53 1.43 -11.08
C GLU A 98 6.50 2.48 -11.55
N GLY A 99 6.46 3.63 -10.87
CA GLY A 99 5.48 4.70 -11.09
C GLY A 99 4.13 4.51 -10.39
N SER A 100 3.86 3.37 -9.75
CA SER A 100 2.66 3.15 -8.95
C SER A 100 2.79 3.77 -7.56
N ARG A 101 1.66 4.23 -6.99
CA ARG A 101 1.61 4.57 -5.57
C ARG A 101 1.61 3.31 -4.70
N ILE A 102 2.25 3.42 -3.54
CA ILE A 102 2.33 2.39 -2.54
C ILE A 102 2.35 3.02 -1.15
N LYS A 103 1.67 2.38 -0.21
CA LYS A 103 1.81 2.65 1.23
C LYS A 103 2.58 1.48 1.85
N VAL A 104 3.63 1.77 2.60
CA VAL A 104 4.46 0.75 3.25
C VAL A 104 4.45 0.99 4.74
N ILE A 105 4.26 -0.07 5.52
CA ILE A 105 4.45 -0.05 6.97
C ILE A 105 5.58 -1.00 7.31
N GLY A 106 6.50 -0.54 8.13
CA GLY A 106 7.61 -1.36 8.56
C GLY A 106 8.46 -0.69 9.61
N GLU A 107 9.48 -1.40 10.07
CA GLU A 107 10.42 -0.91 11.06
C GLU A 107 11.54 -0.13 10.37
N LEU A 108 11.80 1.09 10.83
CA LEU A 108 12.95 1.86 10.36
C LEU A 108 14.23 1.24 10.92
N GLN A 109 15.18 0.92 10.05
CA GLN A 109 16.46 0.33 10.41
C GLN A 109 17.62 1.07 9.73
N GLN A 110 18.82 0.86 10.24
CA GLN A 110 20.05 1.29 9.56
C GLN A 110 20.66 0.07 8.88
N ALA A 111 20.80 0.14 7.56
CA ALA A 111 21.51 -0.86 6.79
C ALA A 111 23.01 -0.85 7.13
N GLU A 112 23.71 -1.94 6.78
CA GLU A 112 25.17 -2.01 6.86
C GLU A 112 25.79 -0.92 5.98
N GLY A 113 26.25 0.17 6.61
CA GLY A 113 26.72 1.38 5.93
C GLY A 113 26.09 2.69 6.46
N GLY A 114 25.13 2.59 7.39
CA GLY A 114 24.52 3.77 8.05
C GLY A 114 23.43 4.44 7.24
N GLN A 115 23.02 3.86 6.10
CA GLN A 115 21.88 4.32 5.32
C GLN A 115 20.59 3.89 6.01
N LEU A 116 19.58 4.77 6.05
CA LEU A 116 18.25 4.40 6.54
C LEU A 116 17.52 3.53 5.51
N GLU A 117 16.89 2.48 6.01
CA GLU A 117 16.06 1.54 5.24
C GLU A 117 14.83 1.19 6.08
N ILE A 118 13.71 0.85 5.45
CA ILE A 118 12.54 0.34 6.15
C ILE A 118 12.42 -1.16 5.88
N SER A 119 12.43 -1.96 6.95
CA SER A 119 12.07 -3.38 6.86
C SER A 119 10.55 -3.50 6.86
N ALA A 120 9.98 -3.67 5.68
CA ALA A 120 8.55 -3.67 5.42
C ALA A 120 7.87 -4.91 6.02
N GLU A 121 6.85 -4.66 6.84
CA GLU A 121 6.00 -5.67 7.46
C GLU A 121 4.66 -5.80 6.71
N SER A 122 4.20 -4.70 6.10
CA SER A 122 3.09 -4.71 5.15
C SER A 122 3.24 -3.64 4.07
N ALA A 123 2.56 -3.86 2.95
CA ALA A 123 2.46 -2.90 1.86
C ALA A 123 1.07 -2.91 1.23
N GLU A 124 0.60 -1.76 0.77
CA GLU A 124 -0.69 -1.60 0.08
C GLU A 124 -0.49 -0.87 -1.24
N LEU A 125 -1.07 -1.43 -2.31
CA LEU A 125 -0.86 -1.09 -3.72
C LEU A 125 -2.15 -0.80 -4.47
#